data_AF-A0A844EA98-F1
#
_entry.id   AF-A0A844EA98-F1
#
_cell.length_a   1.000
_cell.length_b   1.000
_cell.length_c   1.000
_cell.angle_alpha   90.00
_cell.angle_beta   90.00
_cell.angle_gamma   90.00
#
_symmetry.space_group_name_H-M   'P 1'
#
loop_
_entity.id
_entity.type
_entity.pdbx_description
1 polymer ?
#
loop_
_entity_poly.entity_id
_entity_poly.type
_entity_poly.pdbx_seq_one_letter_code
_entity_poly.pdbx_strand_id
1 'polypeptide(L)'
;MLSVVVLLCFITVLLLSLSPKGSVRVRILFDGHPVTAIRSDPRYTKVQSRAPHQTVYTIPYKDGYDSSDESYMVTQFKIRQVSVFKIANHLVPRM
;
A
#
# COMPACT_ATOMS: atom_id res chain seq x y z
N MET A 1 0.01 27.82 -11.50
CA MET A 1 -0.62 27.23 -10.29
C MET A 1 -0.69 25.70 -10.38
N LEU A 2 -1.20 25.13 -11.47
CA LEU A 2 -1.27 23.66 -11.66
C LEU A 2 0.07 22.95 -11.42
N SER A 3 1.17 23.46 -11.98
CA SER A 3 2.50 22.85 -11.82
C SER A 3 2.97 22.78 -10.36
N VAL A 4 2.59 23.78 -9.54
CA VAL A 4 2.92 23.80 -8.10
C VAL A 4 2.11 22.73 -7.36
N VAL A 5 0.83 22.56 -7.70
CA VAL A 5 -0.02 21.53 -7.11
C VAL A 5 0.49 20.14 -7.45
N VAL A 6 0.85 19.89 -8.71
CA VAL A 6 1.41 18.61 -9.15
C VAL A 6 2.72 18.31 -8.42
N LEU A 7 3.60 19.30 -8.28
CA LEU A 7 4.85 19.15 -7.54
C LEU A 7 4.61 18.79 -6.06
N LEU A 8 3.66 19.45 -5.41
CA LEU A 8 3.30 19.15 -4.02
C LEU A 8 2.75 17.73 -3.87
N CYS A 9 1.86 17.29 -4.77
CA CYS A 9 1.37 15.91 -4.78
C CYS A 9 2.50 14.89 -4.97
N PHE A 10 3.46 15.19 -5.83
CA PHE A 10 4.60 14.31 -6.04
C PHE A 10 5.48 14.20 -4.78
N ILE A 11 5.77 15.33 -4.14
CA ILE A 11 6.56 15.37 -2.90
C ILE A 11 5.84 14.61 -1.78
N THR A 12 4.52 14.76 -1.62
CA THR A 12 3.78 14.05 -0.57
C THR A 12 3.79 12.54 -0.78
N VAL A 13 3.63 12.07 -2.02
CA VAL A 13 3.76 10.64 -2.36
C VAL A 13 5.15 10.10 -2.01
N LEU A 14 6.22 10.86 -2.31
CA LEU A 14 7.58 10.47 -1.97
C LEU A 14 7.80 10.39 -0.45
N LEU A 15 7.33 11.40 0.30
CA LEU A 15 7.46 11.43 1.77
C LEU A 15 6.71 10.27 2.43
N LEU A 16 5.49 9.98 1.98
CA LEU A 16 4.71 8.84 2.50
C LEU A 16 5.41 7.51 2.21
N SER A 17 6.06 7.41 1.05
CA SER A 17 6.80 6.22 0.63
C SER A 17 8.06 5.95 1.44
N LEU A 18 8.52 6.86 2.31
CA LEU A 18 9.64 6.59 3.24
C LEU A 18 9.27 5.57 4.33
N SER A 19 7.97 5.43 4.63
CA SER A 19 7.47 4.47 5.61
C SER A 19 6.70 3.33 4.92
N PRO A 20 6.78 2.08 5.44
CA PRO A 20 5.99 0.99 4.89
C PRO A 20 4.48 1.27 4.94
N LYS A 21 3.98 1.87 6.04
CA LYS A 21 2.57 2.22 6.19
C LYS A 21 2.12 3.25 5.15
N GLY A 22 2.89 4.33 4.98
CA GLY A 22 2.59 5.37 4.00
C GLY A 22 2.64 4.82 2.58
N SER A 23 3.60 3.93 2.27
CA SER A 23 3.66 3.24 0.97
C SER A 23 2.42 2.40 0.67
N VAL A 24 1.87 1.68 1.67
CA VAL A 24 0.59 0.97 1.52
C VAL A 24 -0.55 1.92 1.20
N ARG A 25 -0.66 3.03 1.94
CA ARG A 25 -1.71 4.03 1.68
C ARG A 25 -1.58 4.66 0.30
N VAL A 26 -0.37 4.96 -0.13
CA VAL A 26 -0.07 5.44 -1.50
C VAL A 26 -0.52 4.42 -2.54
N ARG A 27 -0.26 3.12 -2.31
CA ARG A 27 -0.72 2.07 -3.22
C ARG A 27 -2.25 2.04 -3.30
N ILE A 28 -2.94 1.97 -2.16
CA ILE A 28 -4.42 2.01 -2.09
C ILE A 28 -4.99 3.25 -2.80
N LEU A 29 -4.32 4.41 -2.68
CA LEU A 29 -4.70 5.63 -3.39
C LEU A 29 -4.59 5.47 -4.90
N PHE A 30 -3.49 4.88 -5.39
CA PHE A 30 -3.30 4.59 -6.82
C PHE A 30 -4.24 3.53 -7.35
N ASP A 31 -4.72 2.62 -6.50
CA ASP A 31 -5.75 1.64 -6.85
C ASP A 31 -7.17 2.26 -6.84
N GLY A 32 -7.30 3.59 -6.67
CA GLY A 32 -8.59 4.28 -6.79
C GLY A 32 -9.43 4.34 -5.51
N HIS A 33 -8.85 4.00 -4.36
CA HIS A 33 -9.57 3.91 -3.07
C HIS A 33 -9.12 5.01 -2.08
N PRO A 34 -9.34 6.30 -2.36
CA PRO A 34 -8.78 7.41 -1.58
C PRO A 34 -9.28 7.44 -0.13
N VAL A 35 -10.54 7.07 0.12
CA VAL A 35 -11.12 7.03 1.47
C VAL A 35 -10.43 5.94 2.31
N THR A 36 -10.25 4.76 1.72
CA THR A 36 -9.54 3.64 2.34
C THR A 36 -8.07 3.96 2.59
N ALA A 37 -7.42 4.64 1.65
CA ALA A 37 -6.03 5.08 1.79
C ALA A 37 -5.83 6.00 3.02
N ILE A 38 -6.80 6.86 3.31
CA ILE A 38 -6.73 7.79 4.45
C ILE A 38 -7.09 7.08 5.77
N ARG A 39 -8.16 6.27 5.77
CA ARG A 39 -8.67 5.63 6.99
C ARG A 39 -7.89 4.40 7.45
N SER A 40 -7.32 3.64 6.53
CA SER A 40 -6.65 2.37 6.87
C SER A 40 -5.46 2.61 7.79
N ASP A 41 -5.26 1.69 8.74
CA ASP A 41 -4.04 1.57 9.55
C ASP A 41 -3.33 0.28 9.15
N PRO A 42 -2.45 0.30 8.15
CA PRO A 42 -1.68 -0.87 7.76
C PRO A 42 -0.80 -1.34 8.92
N ARG A 43 -0.89 -2.62 9.28
CA ARG A 43 -0.11 -3.23 10.36
C ARG A 43 0.83 -4.27 9.82
N TYR A 44 2.04 -4.30 10.36
CA TYR A 44 2.99 -5.36 10.06
C TYR A 44 2.44 -6.70 10.55
N THR A 45 2.43 -7.71 9.68
CA THR A 45 1.94 -9.05 10.03
C THR A 45 3.07 -10.07 9.99
N LYS A 46 3.58 -10.42 11.18
CA LYS A 46 4.74 -11.32 11.35
C LYS A 46 4.52 -12.71 10.75
N VAL A 47 3.31 -13.28 10.88
CA VAL A 47 2.98 -14.62 10.38
C VAL A 47 3.05 -14.67 8.85
N GLN A 48 2.38 -13.72 8.19
CA GLN A 48 2.39 -13.58 6.73
C GLN A 48 3.75 -13.15 6.18
N SER A 49 4.59 -12.53 7.00
CA SER A 49 5.96 -12.15 6.61
C SER A 49 6.97 -13.31 6.68
N ARG A 50 6.67 -14.35 7.47
CA ARG A 50 7.55 -15.52 7.64
C ARG A 50 7.52 -16.47 6.44
N ALA A 51 6.34 -16.79 5.92
CA ALA A 51 6.22 -17.75 4.82
C ALA A 51 6.92 -17.30 3.50
N PRO A 52 6.88 -16.01 3.11
CA PRO A 52 7.54 -15.53 1.90
C PRO A 52 8.91 -14.86 2.13
N HIS A 53 9.44 -14.80 3.36
CA HIS A 53 10.62 -13.97 3.72
C HIS A 53 10.49 -12.51 3.24
N GLN A 54 9.28 -11.96 3.28
CA GLN A 54 8.98 -10.63 2.78
C GLN A 54 8.26 -9.83 3.85
N THR A 55 8.55 -8.55 3.94
CA THR A 55 7.82 -7.66 4.86
C THR A 55 6.40 -7.47 4.34
N VAL A 56 5.42 -8.01 5.07
CA VAL A 56 3.99 -7.91 4.73
C VAL A 56 3.28 -6.98 5.70
N TYR A 57 2.50 -6.07 5.13
CA TYR A 57 1.57 -5.20 5.85
C TYR A 57 0.14 -5.55 5.47
N THR A 58 -0.74 -5.53 6.45
CA THR A 58 -2.13 -5.96 6.29
C THR A 58 -3.05 -4.85 6.78
N ILE A 59 -4.11 -4.60 6.03
CA ILE A 59 -5.20 -3.71 6.44
C ILE A 59 -6.33 -4.55 7.04
N PRO A 60 -7.15 -3.98 7.94
CA PRO A 60 -8.34 -4.67 8.44
C PRO A 60 -9.24 -5.14 7.30
N TYR A 61 -9.86 -6.31 7.44
CA TYR A 61 -10.74 -6.89 6.42
C TYR A 61 -11.87 -5.93 5.99
N LYS A 62 -12.43 -5.17 6.95
CA LYS A 62 -13.45 -4.13 6.71
C LYS A 62 -13.00 -2.98 5.79
N ASP A 63 -11.69 -2.79 5.66
CA ASP A 63 -11.06 -1.77 4.81
C ASP A 63 -10.53 -2.42 3.52
N GLY A 64 -10.73 -3.74 3.33
CA GLY A 64 -10.38 -4.45 2.10
C GLY A 64 -11.23 -4.00 0.92
N TYR A 65 -10.70 -4.17 -0.27
CA TYR A 65 -11.35 -3.80 -1.53
C TYR A 65 -11.00 -4.81 -2.62
N ASP A 66 -11.80 -4.88 -3.67
CA ASP A 66 -11.56 -5.83 -4.76
C ASP A 66 -10.39 -5.38 -5.64
N SER A 67 -9.63 -6.34 -6.14
CA SER A 67 -8.60 -6.09 -7.14
C SER A 67 -9.22 -5.48 -8.40
N SER A 68 -8.41 -4.83 -9.24
CA SER A 68 -8.90 -4.18 -10.46
C SER A 68 -9.64 -5.11 -11.43
N ASP A 69 -9.34 -6.41 -11.37
CA ASP A 69 -9.96 -7.49 -12.12
C ASP A 69 -11.00 -8.28 -11.30
N GLU A 70 -11.33 -7.82 -10.10
CA GLU A 70 -12.28 -8.42 -9.15
C GLU A 70 -11.98 -9.89 -8.78
N SER A 71 -10.77 -10.38 -9.07
CA SER A 71 -10.39 -11.78 -8.88
C SER A 71 -10.04 -12.12 -7.43
N TYR A 72 -9.69 -11.12 -6.60
CA TYR A 72 -9.44 -11.31 -5.18
C TYR A 72 -9.61 -10.02 -4.38
N MET A 73 -9.88 -10.17 -3.08
CA MET A 73 -9.94 -9.04 -2.17
C MET A 73 -8.53 -8.66 -1.66
N VAL A 74 -8.15 -7.40 -1.89
CA VAL A 74 -6.89 -6.82 -1.48
C VAL A 74 -6.93 -6.44 0.00
N THR A 75 -6.19 -7.19 0.82
CA THR A 75 -5.98 -6.86 2.25
C THR A 75 -4.52 -6.89 2.67
N GLN A 76 -3.64 -7.47 1.85
CA GLN A 76 -2.25 -7.71 2.18
C GLN A 76 -1.34 -7.09 1.13
N PHE A 77 -0.26 -6.47 1.62
CA PHE A 77 0.68 -5.72 0.81
C PHE A 77 2.10 -6.17 1.13
N LYS A 78 2.80 -6.60 0.09
CA LYS A 78 4.24 -6.85 0.13
C LYS A 78 4.98 -5.53 0.02
N ILE A 79 5.91 -5.29 0.93
CA ILE A 79 6.80 -4.13 0.90
C ILE A 79 8.14 -4.52 0.27
N ARG A 80 8.51 -3.83 -0.80
CA ARG A 80 9.85 -3.87 -1.39
C ARG A 80 10.58 -2.57 -1.07
N GLN A 81 11.84 -2.67 -0.68
CA GLN A 81 12.69 -1.49 -0.49
C GLN A 81 13.47 -1.20 -1.78
N VAL A 82 13.43 0.06 -2.21
CA VAL A 82 14.24 0.59 -3.32
C VAL A 82 14.92 1.86 -2.81
N SER A 83 16.24 1.79 -2.57
CA SER A 83 16.98 2.82 -1.84
C SER A 83 16.34 3.10 -0.46
N VAL A 84 15.99 4.35 -0.17
CA VAL A 84 15.29 4.78 1.07
C VAL A 84 13.77 4.60 0.98
N PHE A 85 13.23 4.45 -0.23
CA PHE A 85 11.79 4.35 -0.44
C PHE A 85 11.29 2.92 -0.29
N LYS A 86 10.05 2.81 0.18
CA LYS A 86 9.29 1.58 0.29
C LYS A 86 8.22 1.61 -0.80
N ILE A 87 8.05 0.47 -1.48
CA ILE A 87 7.05 0.26 -2.51
C ILE A 87 6.14 -0.88 -2.07
N ALA A 88 4.85 -0.60 -1.96
CA ALA A 88 3.82 -1.58 -1.64
C ALA A 88 3.23 -2.17 -2.93
N ASN A 89 3.11 -3.49 -2.96
CA ASN A 89 2.42 -4.24 -4.01
C ASN A 89 1.42 -5.20 -3.38
N HIS A 90 0.34 -5.52 -4.10
CA HIS A 90 -0.61 -6.54 -3.64
C HIS A 90 0.10 -7.86 -3.42
N LEU A 91 -0.17 -8.50 -2.27
CA LEU A 91 0.19 -9.88 -2.09
C LEU A 91 -0.96 -10.72 -2.65
N VAL A 92 -0.81 -11.17 -3.90
CA VAL A 92 -1.82 -12.01 -4.58
C VAL A 92 -1.90 -13.35 -3.85
N PRO A 93 -3.11 -13.81 -3.45
CA PRO A 93 -3.29 -15.15 -2.91
C PRO A 93 -2.84 -16.18 -3.94
N ARG A 94 -1.90 -17.05 -3.58
CA ARG A 94 -1.60 -18.22 -4.41
C ARG A 94 -2.68 -19.26 -4.13
N MET A 95 -3.56 -19.49 -5.12
CA MET A 95 -4.43 -20.66 -5.16
C MET A 95 -3.61 -21.91 -5.45
#